data_AF-A0A661PCB8-F1
#
_entry.id   AF-A0A661PCB8-F1
#
_cell.length_a   1.000
_cell.length_b   1.000
_cell.length_c   1.000
_cell.angle_alpha   90.00
_cell.angle_beta   90.00
_cell.angle_gamma   90.00
#
_symmetry.space_group_name_H-M   'P 1'
#
loop_
_entity.id
_entity.type
_entity.pdbx_description
1 polymer ?
#
loop_
_entity_poly.entity_id
_entity_poly.type
_entity_poly.pdbx_seq_one_letter_code
_entity_poly.pdbx_strand_id
1 'polypeptide(L)'
;MNEKDIRIDFFRGSGPGGQHRNTSETGVRITHLPTGVMVTATESRSRHQNLQRAMARLEEKLAARSRKKRPRIATRPGKGAIARRLDGKRKQGEKKRARKQVDD
;
A
#
# COMPACT_ATOMS: atom_id res chain seq x y z
N MET A 1 -21.57 6.66 0.43
CA MET A 1 -21.45 6.62 -1.05
C MET A 1 -22.78 7.06 -1.59
N ASN A 2 -22.81 8.03 -2.52
CA ASN A 2 -24.03 8.35 -3.24
C ASN A 2 -24.06 7.53 -4.52
N GLU A 3 -25.21 6.96 -4.88
CA GLU A 3 -25.37 6.17 -6.10
C GLU A 3 -25.08 6.99 -7.37
N LYS A 4 -25.35 8.30 -7.33
CA LYS A 4 -25.09 9.23 -8.43
C LYS A 4 -23.60 9.40 -8.76
N ASP A 5 -22.71 9.11 -7.82
CA ASP A 5 -21.26 9.26 -7.98
C ASP A 5 -20.61 8.01 -8.57
N ILE A 6 -21.41 7.00 -8.90
CA ILE A 6 -20.94 5.67 -9.28
C ILE A 6 -21.42 5.33 -10.68
N ARG A 7 -20.47 5.04 -11.58
CA ARG A 7 -20.76 4.45 -12.90
C ARG A 7 -20.52 2.95 -12.86
N ILE A 8 -21.51 2.17 -13.29
CA ILE A 8 -21.45 0.71 -13.36
C ILE A 8 -21.46 0.29 -14.83
N ASP A 9 -20.41 -0.40 -15.26
CA ASP A 9 -20.29 -0.97 -16.59
C ASP A 9 -20.23 -2.49 -16.49
N PHE A 10 -20.97 -3.19 -17.36
CA PHE A 10 -20.93 -4.65 -17.46
C PHE A 10 -20.04 -5.06 -18.64
N PHE A 11 -19.25 -6.12 -18.47
CA PHE A 11 -18.35 -6.59 -19.51
C PHE A 11 -18.14 -8.11 -19.44
N ARG A 12 -17.63 -8.68 -20.53
CA ARG A 12 -17.31 -10.11 -20.63
C ARG A 12 -15.96 -10.37 -19.99
N GLY A 13 -15.87 -11.41 -19.18
CA GLY A 13 -14.62 -11.75 -18.48
C GLY A 13 -13.54 -12.19 -19.46
N SER A 14 -12.33 -11.64 -19.35
CA SER A 14 -11.17 -12.09 -20.12
C SER A 14 -10.53 -13.34 -19.50
N GLY A 15 -10.08 -14.30 -20.31
CA GLY A 15 -9.26 -15.45 -19.88
C GLY A 15 -9.86 -16.82 -20.24
N PRO A 16 -9.11 -17.92 -20.02
CA PRO A 16 -9.53 -19.26 -20.43
C PRO A 16 -10.81 -19.69 -19.69
N GLY A 17 -11.85 -20.06 -20.42
CA GLY A 17 -13.11 -20.53 -19.85
C GLY A 17 -14.04 -21.13 -20.90
N GLY A 18 -15.15 -21.71 -20.44
CA GLY A 18 -16.17 -22.27 -21.33
C GLY A 18 -17.03 -21.19 -22.00
N GLN A 19 -17.96 -21.62 -22.85
CA GLN A 19 -18.89 -20.74 -23.58
C GLN A 19 -19.55 -19.69 -22.68
N HIS A 20 -19.99 -20.10 -21.47
CA HIS A 20 -20.64 -19.19 -20.53
C HIS A 20 -19.75 -18.00 -20.12
N ARG A 21 -18.43 -18.17 -19.97
CA ARG A 21 -17.52 -17.06 -19.60
C ARG A 21 -17.34 -16.09 -20.77
N ASN A 22 -17.29 -16.61 -21.99
CA ASN A 22 -16.97 -15.84 -23.19
C ASN A 22 -18.18 -15.08 -23.75
N THR A 23 -19.38 -15.59 -23.53
CA THR A 23 -20.62 -14.99 -24.07
C THR A 23 -21.32 -14.09 -23.04
N SER A 24 -21.33 -14.48 -21.76
CA SER A 24 -22.11 -13.77 -20.75
C SER A 24 -21.38 -12.54 -20.19
N GLU A 25 -22.08 -11.41 -20.10
CA GLU A 25 -21.61 -10.15 -19.53
C GLU A 25 -21.74 -10.16 -18.00
N THR A 26 -21.03 -11.09 -17.35
CA THR A 26 -21.08 -11.28 -15.90
C THR A 26 -20.09 -10.40 -15.15
N GLY A 27 -19.06 -9.89 -15.82
CA GLY A 27 -18.05 -9.01 -15.25
C GLY A 27 -18.63 -7.63 -14.93
N VAL A 28 -18.29 -7.10 -13.76
CA VAL A 28 -18.76 -5.79 -13.30
C VAL A 28 -17.58 -4.88 -13.09
N ARG A 29 -17.65 -3.67 -13.65
CA ARG A 29 -16.69 -2.58 -13.45
C ARG A 29 -17.43 -1.43 -12.81
N ILE A 30 -16.91 -0.93 -11.70
CA ILE A 30 -17.46 0.20 -10.98
C ILE A 30 -16.42 1.31 -10.93
N THR A 31 -16.83 2.51 -11.31
CA THR A 31 -16.00 3.72 -11.28
C THR A 31 -16.65 4.73 -10.35
N HIS A 32 -15.89 5.18 -9.34
CA HIS A 32 -16.29 6.31 -8.51
C HIS A 32 -15.82 7.60 -9.17
N LEU A 33 -16.77 8.37 -9.73
CA LEU A 33 -16.53 9.56 -10.53
C LEU A 33 -15.67 10.62 -9.81
N PRO A 34 -15.95 11.01 -8.55
CA PRO A 34 -15.23 12.12 -7.94
C PRO A 34 -13.81 11.76 -7.48
N THR A 35 -13.47 10.47 -7.29
CA THR A 35 -12.10 10.07 -6.90
C THR A 35 -11.31 9.40 -8.03
N GLY A 36 -11.96 9.11 -9.15
CA GLY A 36 -11.40 8.35 -10.27
C GLY A 36 -11.06 6.89 -9.95
N VAL A 37 -11.50 6.36 -8.80
CA VAL A 37 -11.16 4.99 -8.38
C VAL A 37 -12.01 4.00 -9.16
N MET A 38 -11.35 3.08 -9.85
CA MET A 38 -11.98 2.00 -10.60
C MET A 38 -11.72 0.64 -9.93
N VAL A 39 -12.75 -0.19 -9.92
CA VAL A 39 -12.73 -1.55 -9.39
C VAL A 39 -13.46 -2.48 -10.34
N THR A 40 -12.95 -3.70 -10.47
CA THR A 40 -13.57 -4.77 -11.26
C THR A 40 -13.78 -6.02 -10.41
N ALA A 41 -14.83 -6.78 -10.72
CA ALA A 41 -15.09 -8.09 -10.14
C ALA A 41 -15.60 -9.06 -11.21
N THR A 42 -14.97 -10.24 -11.27
CA THR A 42 -15.26 -11.30 -12.27
C THR A 42 -15.20 -12.71 -11.66
N GLU A 43 -15.25 -12.83 -10.32
CA GLU A 43 -15.02 -14.12 -9.66
C GLU A 43 -16.19 -15.09 -9.76
N SER A 44 -17.42 -14.57 -9.83
CA SER A 44 -18.63 -15.38 -9.89
C SER A 44 -19.22 -15.41 -11.28
N ARG A 45 -19.97 -16.48 -11.58
CA ARG A 45 -20.87 -16.56 -12.74
C ARG A 45 -22.09 -15.64 -12.63
N SER A 46 -22.41 -15.16 -11.42
CA SER A 46 -23.55 -14.27 -11.18
C SER A 46 -23.15 -12.80 -11.21
N ARG A 47 -23.82 -12.02 -12.07
CA ARG A 47 -23.66 -10.56 -12.15
C ARG A 47 -23.95 -9.87 -10.82
N HIS A 48 -24.98 -10.30 -10.09
CA HIS A 48 -25.37 -9.69 -8.82
C HIS A 48 -24.29 -9.90 -7.74
N GLN A 49 -23.71 -11.10 -7.67
CA GLN A 49 -22.60 -11.37 -6.75
C GLN A 49 -21.37 -10.53 -7.11
N ASN A 50 -21.04 -10.40 -8.40
CA ASN A 50 -19.92 -9.56 -8.83
C ASN A 50 -20.16 -8.07 -8.52
N LEU A 51 -21.40 -7.59 -8.64
CA LEU A 51 -21.77 -6.22 -8.26
C LEU A 51 -21.53 -5.97 -6.76
N GLN A 52 -22.03 -6.85 -5.89
CA GLN A 52 -21.82 -6.75 -4.44
C GLN A 52 -20.33 -6.75 -4.08
N ARG A 53 -19.54 -7.63 -4.71
CA ARG A 53 -18.09 -7.70 -4.47
C ARG A 53 -17.35 -6.47 -4.97
N ALA A 54 -17.72 -5.94 -6.14
CA ALA A 54 -17.14 -4.71 -6.67
C ALA A 54 -17.45 -3.50 -5.78
N MET A 55 -18.67 -3.42 -5.23
CA MET A 55 -19.05 -2.38 -4.25
C MET A 55 -18.23 -2.49 -2.96
N ALA A 56 -18.14 -3.67 -2.36
CA ALA A 56 -17.35 -3.89 -1.14
C ALA A 56 -15.88 -3.50 -1.33
N ARG A 57 -15.28 -3.87 -2.47
CA ARG A 57 -13.91 -3.47 -2.82
C ARG A 57 -13.76 -1.97 -3.05
N LEU A 58 -14.76 -1.32 -3.62
CA LEU A 58 -14.74 0.13 -3.82
C LEU A 58 -14.77 0.86 -2.48
N GLU A 59 -15.63 0.42 -1.57
CA GLU A 59 -15.70 0.95 -0.20
C GLU A 59 -14.36 0.78 0.53
N GLU A 60 -13.76 -0.40 0.46
CA GLU A 60 -12.45 -0.67 1.07
C GLU A 60 -11.36 0.25 0.51
N LYS A 61 -11.30 0.40 -0.83
CA LYS A 61 -10.32 1.31 -1.46
C LYS A 61 -10.54 2.78 -1.06
N LEU A 62 -11.78 3.23 -0.97
CA LEU A 62 -12.09 4.60 -0.54
C LEU A 62 -11.72 4.81 0.93
N ALA A 63 -12.02 3.84 1.80
CA ALA A 63 -11.66 3.87 3.20
C ALA A 63 -10.13 3.86 3.40
N ALA A 64 -9.41 3.06 2.63
CA ALA A 64 -7.95 3.03 2.66
C ALA A 64 -7.34 4.37 2.21
N ARG A 65 -7.96 5.03 1.22
CA ARG A 65 -7.50 6.34 0.70
C ARG A 65 -7.80 7.50 1.65
N SER A 66 -8.94 7.46 2.36
CA SER A 66 -9.29 8.49 3.36
C SER A 66 -8.48 8.34 4.65
N ARG A 67 -7.96 7.15 4.94
CA ARG A 67 -7.11 6.90 6.11
C ARG A 67 -5.80 7.70 6.01
N LYS A 68 -5.62 8.66 6.93
CA LYS A 68 -4.34 9.34 7.13
C LYS A 68 -3.28 8.31 7.55
N LYS A 69 -2.19 8.20 6.79
CA LYS A 69 -1.02 7.44 7.21
C LYS A 69 -0.47 8.07 8.48
N ARG A 70 -0.32 7.27 9.54
CA ARG A 70 0.34 7.72 10.76
C ARG A 70 1.78 8.10 10.42
N PRO A 71 2.27 9.28 10.85
CA PRO A 71 3.66 9.65 10.60
C PRO A 71 4.57 8.63 11.28
N ARG A 72 5.65 8.24 10.60
CA ARG A 72 6.67 7.39 11.19
C ARG A 72 7.38 8.16 12.29
N ILE A 73 7.28 7.67 13.52
CA ILE A 73 8.07 8.19 14.64
C ILE A 73 9.50 7.66 14.49
N ALA A 74 10.48 8.56 14.47
CA ALA A 74 11.89 8.18 14.39
C ALA A 74 12.28 7.35 15.63
N THR A 75 12.89 6.19 15.40
CA THR A 75 13.38 5.34 16.49
C THR A 75 14.70 5.87 17.03
N ARG A 76 14.95 5.65 18.33
CA ARG A 76 16.26 5.97 18.93
C ARG A 76 17.37 5.10 18.32
N PRO A 77 18.63 5.56 18.28
CA PRO A 77 19.76 4.74 17.87
C PRO A 77 19.86 3.46 18.71
N GLY A 78 20.12 2.32 18.05
CA GLY A 78 20.31 1.05 18.74
C GLY A 78 21.56 1.03 19.63
N LYS A 79 21.60 0.13 20.62
CA LYS A 79 22.72 -0.04 21.57
C LYS A 79 24.08 -0.19 20.86
N GLY A 80 24.13 -0.95 19.77
CA GLY A 80 25.36 -1.11 18.97
C GLY A 80 25.85 0.19 18.31
N ALA A 81 24.94 1.06 17.87
CA ALA A 81 25.31 2.37 17.34
C ALA A 81 25.87 3.30 18.43
N ILE A 82 25.31 3.21 19.65
CA ILE A 82 25.82 3.92 20.82
C ILE A 82 27.22 3.41 21.18
N ALA A 83 27.41 2.09 21.23
CA ALA A 83 28.70 1.47 21.55
C ALA A 83 29.81 1.89 20.56
N ARG A 84 29.54 1.84 19.24
CA ARG A 84 30.50 2.29 18.22
C ARG A 84 30.87 3.77 18.37
N ARG A 85 29.89 4.62 18.72
CA ARG A 85 30.15 6.05 18.95
C ARG A 85 31.06 6.28 20.16
N LEU A 86 30.85 5.53 21.24
CA LEU A 86 31.69 5.60 22.44
C LEU A 86 33.11 5.10 22.17
N ASP A 87 33.23 3.96 21.48
CA ASP A 87 34.53 3.39 21.09
C ASP A 87 35.32 4.33 20.17
N GLY A 88 34.65 4.93 19.19
CA GLY A 88 35.25 5.95 18.32
C GLY A 88 35.76 7.18 19.10
N LYS A 89 35.01 7.66 20.09
CA LYS A 89 35.46 8.76 20.98
C LYS A 89 36.69 8.36 21.80
N ARG A 90 36.71 7.14 22.34
CA ARG A 90 37.83 6.61 23.12
C ARG A 90 39.11 6.57 22.29
N LYS A 91 39.07 5.93 21.12
CA LYS A 91 40.20 5.81 20.18
C LYS A 91 40.74 7.16 19.73
N GLN A 92 39.88 8.14 19.47
CA GLN A 92 40.32 9.49 19.11
C GLN A 92 41.02 10.20 20.27
N GLY A 93 40.55 10.01 21.50
CA GLY A 93 41.20 10.53 22.70
C GLY A 93 42.60 9.94 22.89
N GLU A 94 42.74 8.63 22.76
CA GLU A 94 44.03 7.92 22.81
C GLU A 94 45.00 8.45 21.75
N LYS A 95 44.54 8.57 20.49
CA LYS A 95 45.35 9.13 19.40
C LYS A 95 45.82 10.57 19.66
N LYS A 96 45.02 11.40 20.34
CA LYS A 96 45.42 12.78 20.69
C LYS A 96 46.46 12.82 21.80
N ARG A 97 46.30 11.97 22.82
CA ARG A 97 47.28 11.85 23.91
C ARG A 97 48.62 11.34 23.40
N ALA A 98 48.60 10.31 22.57
CA ALA A 98 49.79 9.76 21.95
C ALA A 98 50.54 10.80 21.10
N ARG A 99 49.82 11.65 20.34
CA ARG A 99 50.45 12.77 19.62
C ARG A 99 51.14 13.74 20.56
N LYS A 100 50.44 14.18 21.62
CA LYS A 100 51.01 15.13 22.59
C LYS A 100 52.26 14.58 23.28
N GLN A 101 52.32 13.28 23.55
CA GLN A 101 53.45 12.64 24.23
C GLN A 101 54.70 12.45 23.35
N VAL A 102 54.59 12.65 22.04
CA VAL A 102 55.73 12.59 21.10
C VAL A 102 56.34 13.98 20.87
N ASP A 103 55.62 15.05 21.21
CA ASP A 103 56.04 16.44 21.03
C ASP A 103 56.75 17.06 22.28
N ASP A 104 57.01 16.26 23.33
CA ASP A 104 57.80 16.60 24.54
C ASP A 104 59.14 15.82 24.55
#